data_AF-A0A916GWF9-F1
#
_entry.id   AF-A0A916GWF9-F1
#
_cell.length_a   1.000
_cell.length_b   1.000
_cell.length_c   1.000
_cell.angle_alpha   90.00
_cell.angle_beta   90.00
_cell.angle_gamma   90.00
#
_symmetry.space_group_name_H-M   'P 1'
#
loop_
_entity.id
_entity.type
_entity.pdbx_description
1 polymer ?
#
loop_
_entity_poly.entity_id
_entity_poly.type
_entity_poly.pdbx_seq_one_letter_code
_entity_poly.pdbx_strand_id
1 'polypeptide(L)'
;MEKIRGGAIPPFLFLSLEHVLATEVGMRKFLAALAALIPLVLIGALVSVAGPVQAEGGYSGIPQSRTEDGFPILGNPSAQVTLVEFSNFSCPGCLSYTENIKQIVDAHVRTDQAQFIFMPMIFGDDPSLVAAQGALCADKQDKFWDMHDALFEIHRNLGAKAFTPELVVETAKTLGADSEALSACLNSGETRTIVQRSITRANMAGVQYTPTLMYSMDGGNTLQFFARPEGGVYDSGVPVEVVAATLERARAGQLTPAPTVTPTPIPVDPYAYKSFVAWKSVDGLLSYEIPDTWESRLSPQNGPISYVVSPPQSETSGILILALPIAELGLAAVPEEVTGQTLLQAILGDQFASQIRAVEAGGLKGGALRQTFDSTVRVTCAAITIERDLWVLVIDSQNVLILQVINLIQDSDKMLPIKERLAATLTIPDAQTFAGAITTAFLPPTPIPSPTPVTGFTPVKTGEGKCVGVKAPEGVELPDGKSKQFDKAPELNLNSAKIYCAILSTKDGQIVIQLYPEVAPLHVNSFVFLAREGFYNGITWHRVITDFVAQTGDPSGTGSGGPGYEIPLEVNPVV
;
A
#
# COMPACT_ATOMS: atom_id res chain seq x y z
N MET A 1 34.13 -19.96 -64.12
CA MET A 1 35.23 -18.96 -64.15
C MET A 1 35.53 -18.58 -62.71
N GLU A 2 36.81 -18.65 -62.32
CA GLU A 2 37.53 -17.79 -61.36
C GLU A 2 36.71 -16.72 -60.58
N LYS A 3 36.86 -16.42 -59.28
CA LYS A 3 37.93 -16.53 -58.25
C LYS A 3 37.22 -16.26 -56.86
N ILE A 4 37.69 -16.56 -55.63
CA ILE A 4 38.99 -17.06 -55.12
C ILE A 4 38.81 -17.91 -53.82
N ARG A 5 39.82 -17.96 -52.94
CA ARG A 5 39.99 -18.72 -51.68
C ARG A 5 39.28 -18.14 -50.42
N GLY A 6 38.88 -19.03 -49.51
CA GLY A 6 39.59 -19.15 -48.21
C GLY A 6 38.88 -18.72 -46.92
N GLY A 7 38.43 -19.69 -46.12
CA GLY A 7 37.99 -19.49 -44.72
C GLY A 7 37.13 -20.64 -44.23
N ALA A 8 37.66 -21.51 -43.36
CA ALA A 8 36.94 -22.68 -42.86
C ALA A 8 36.14 -22.35 -41.58
N ILE A 9 34.85 -22.68 -41.59
CA ILE A 9 33.95 -22.69 -40.41
C ILE A 9 33.20 -24.06 -40.47
N PRO A 10 33.02 -24.78 -39.34
CA PRO A 10 32.73 -26.22 -39.35
C PRO A 10 31.36 -26.65 -39.92
N PRO A 11 31.22 -27.92 -40.34
CA PRO A 11 30.09 -28.40 -41.13
C PRO A 11 28.85 -28.74 -40.29
N PHE A 12 28.09 -27.73 -39.87
CA PHE A 12 26.75 -27.91 -39.26
C PHE A 12 25.67 -26.95 -39.77
N LEU A 13 25.97 -26.10 -40.76
CA LEU A 13 25.05 -25.09 -41.31
C LEU A 13 24.60 -25.41 -42.75
N PHE A 14 24.03 -26.59 -42.94
CA PHE A 14 23.14 -26.90 -44.07
C PHE A 14 22.05 -27.89 -43.61
N LEU A 15 21.15 -27.42 -42.74
CA LEU A 15 19.80 -27.97 -42.64
C LEU A 15 18.90 -27.15 -43.57
N SER A 16 18.23 -27.82 -44.51
CA SER A 16 17.41 -27.15 -45.51
C SER A 16 16.23 -26.43 -44.88
N LEU A 17 15.86 -25.28 -45.45
CA LEU A 17 14.74 -24.45 -44.99
C LEU A 17 13.40 -25.23 -44.99
N GLU A 18 13.32 -26.29 -45.78
CA GLU A 18 12.20 -27.24 -45.86
C GLU A 18 11.95 -28.02 -44.55
N HIS A 19 12.97 -28.26 -43.72
CA HIS A 19 12.79 -28.97 -42.44
C HIS A 19 12.22 -28.09 -41.32
N VAL A 20 12.42 -26.77 -41.37
CA VAL A 20 11.93 -25.85 -40.32
C VAL A 20 10.41 -25.63 -40.43
N LEU A 21 9.87 -25.74 -41.64
CA LEU A 21 8.44 -25.58 -41.94
C LEU A 21 7.62 -26.89 -41.81
N ALA A 22 8.29 -28.05 -41.71
CA ALA A 22 7.64 -29.37 -41.74
C ALA A 22 7.22 -29.93 -40.37
N THR A 23 7.38 -29.18 -39.27
CA THR A 23 6.94 -29.61 -37.93
C THR A 23 6.23 -28.50 -37.16
N GLU A 24 5.15 -28.83 -36.44
CA GLU A 24 4.40 -27.86 -35.62
C GLU A 24 5.29 -27.14 -34.59
N VAL A 25 6.33 -27.82 -34.09
CA VAL A 25 7.29 -27.25 -33.13
C VAL A 25 8.19 -26.19 -33.77
N GLY A 26 8.63 -26.39 -35.02
CA GLY A 26 9.40 -25.41 -35.77
C GLY A 26 8.57 -24.16 -36.07
N MET A 27 7.35 -24.34 -36.56
CA MET A 27 6.42 -23.25 -36.83
C MET A 27 6.00 -22.50 -35.56
N ARG A 28 5.75 -23.19 -34.44
CA ARG A 28 5.49 -22.55 -33.13
C ARG A 28 6.69 -21.75 -32.61
N LYS A 29 7.93 -22.22 -32.79
CA LYS A 29 9.13 -21.45 -32.36
C LYS A 29 9.37 -20.22 -33.25
N PHE A 30 9.12 -20.32 -34.55
CA PHE A 30 9.20 -19.18 -35.46
C PHE A 30 8.08 -18.15 -35.19
N LEU A 31 6.85 -18.61 -34.97
CA LEU A 31 5.72 -17.77 -34.56
C LEU A 31 5.92 -17.17 -33.17
N ALA A 32 6.53 -17.86 -32.21
CA ALA A 32 6.86 -17.32 -30.89
C ALA A 32 7.98 -16.26 -30.98
N ALA A 33 8.98 -16.45 -31.85
CA ALA A 33 9.99 -15.42 -32.11
C ALA A 33 9.38 -14.16 -32.76
N LEU A 34 8.46 -14.32 -33.73
CA LEU A 34 7.68 -13.20 -34.25
C LEU A 34 6.78 -12.58 -33.16
N ALA A 35 6.10 -13.39 -32.35
CA ALA A 35 5.19 -12.92 -31.30
C ALA A 35 5.89 -12.32 -30.08
N ALA A 36 7.19 -12.52 -29.91
CA ALA A 36 8.03 -11.79 -28.97
C ALA A 36 8.58 -10.48 -29.57
N LEU A 37 8.84 -10.47 -30.88
CA LEU A 37 9.20 -9.25 -31.62
C LEU A 37 8.01 -8.30 -31.82
N ILE A 38 6.78 -8.81 -31.98
CA ILE A 38 5.57 -8.01 -32.18
C ILE A 38 5.29 -7.03 -31.02
N PRO A 39 5.31 -7.40 -29.72
CA PRO A 39 5.16 -6.45 -28.62
C PRO A 39 6.37 -5.52 -28.48
N LEU A 40 7.59 -5.96 -28.77
CA LEU A 40 8.77 -5.07 -28.77
C LEU A 40 8.71 -4.02 -29.91
N VAL A 41 8.25 -4.41 -31.08
CA VAL A 41 8.00 -3.53 -32.23
C VAL A 41 6.74 -2.70 -32.02
N LEU A 42 5.71 -3.18 -31.31
CA LEU A 42 4.52 -2.38 -30.97
C LEU A 42 4.78 -1.38 -29.85
N ILE A 43 5.59 -1.71 -28.83
CA ILE A 43 6.06 -0.75 -27.84
C ILE A 43 6.95 0.29 -28.52
N GLY A 44 7.89 -0.14 -29.37
CA GLY A 44 8.68 0.77 -30.20
C GLY A 44 7.86 1.62 -31.19
N ALA A 45 6.76 1.08 -31.73
CA ALA A 45 5.86 1.77 -32.65
C ALA A 45 4.89 2.73 -31.92
N LEU A 46 4.38 2.38 -30.75
CA LEU A 46 3.60 3.29 -29.90
C LEU A 46 4.46 4.47 -29.43
N VAL A 47 5.73 4.22 -29.09
CA VAL A 47 6.73 5.25 -28.77
C VAL A 47 7.17 6.08 -30.00
N SER A 48 6.88 5.64 -31.24
CA SER A 48 7.20 6.39 -32.47
C SER A 48 5.99 6.88 -33.29
N VAL A 49 4.76 6.63 -32.81
CA VAL A 49 3.53 7.31 -33.27
C VAL A 49 3.19 8.48 -32.35
N ALA A 50 3.58 8.44 -31.08
CA ALA A 50 4.01 9.66 -30.42
C ALA A 50 5.26 10.17 -31.17
N GLY A 51 5.31 11.46 -31.49
CA GLY A 51 6.60 12.08 -31.78
C GLY A 51 7.51 12.00 -30.54
N PRO A 52 8.79 12.41 -30.63
CA PRO A 52 9.52 12.72 -29.40
C PRO A 52 8.63 13.63 -28.55
N VAL A 53 8.44 13.31 -27.27
CA VAL A 53 7.80 14.22 -26.32
C VAL A 53 8.80 15.35 -26.10
N GLN A 54 8.81 16.28 -27.06
CA GLN A 54 9.40 17.59 -26.88
C GLN A 54 8.51 18.30 -25.88
N ALA A 55 8.95 18.28 -24.61
CA ALA A 55 8.47 19.22 -23.62
C ALA A 55 8.78 20.64 -24.14
N GLU A 56 7.81 21.26 -24.81
CA GLU A 56 7.93 22.65 -25.25
C GLU A 56 8.01 23.55 -24.01
N GLY A 57 9.23 23.96 -23.65
CA GLY A 57 9.50 25.03 -22.69
C GLY A 57 9.43 24.67 -21.19
N GLY A 58 9.26 23.40 -20.82
CA GLY A 58 9.20 22.97 -19.41
C GLY A 58 10.44 23.36 -18.61
N TYR A 59 10.25 24.16 -17.55
CA TYR A 59 11.22 24.57 -16.51
C TYR A 59 12.60 25.12 -16.92
N SER A 60 12.90 25.19 -18.22
CA SER A 60 14.19 25.63 -18.74
C SER A 60 14.51 27.07 -18.32
N GLY A 61 15.76 27.30 -17.91
CA GLY A 61 16.24 28.58 -17.41
C GLY A 61 15.83 28.93 -15.97
N ILE A 62 15.00 28.11 -15.30
CA ILE A 62 14.73 28.25 -13.87
C ILE A 62 15.80 27.47 -13.08
N PRO A 63 16.44 28.04 -12.03
CA PRO A 63 17.36 27.31 -11.19
C PRO A 63 16.70 26.08 -10.54
N GLN A 64 17.46 25.00 -10.37
CA GLN A 64 17.02 23.77 -9.71
C GLN A 64 18.06 23.38 -8.66
N SER A 65 17.61 22.97 -7.48
CA SER A 65 18.50 22.56 -6.37
C SER A 65 17.77 21.65 -5.39
N ARG A 66 18.33 21.39 -4.20
CA ARG A 66 17.70 20.59 -3.14
C ARG A 66 17.81 21.28 -1.79
N THR A 67 16.84 21.04 -0.92
CA THR A 67 16.99 21.30 0.52
C THR A 67 18.04 20.37 1.13
N GLU A 68 18.54 20.66 2.33
CA GLU A 68 19.35 19.70 3.11
C GLU A 68 18.62 18.35 3.32
N ASP A 69 17.29 18.38 3.39
CA ASP A 69 16.46 17.17 3.49
C ASP A 69 16.29 16.38 2.18
N GLY A 70 16.88 16.84 1.07
CA GLY A 70 16.77 16.19 -0.25
C GLY A 70 15.45 16.43 -0.97
N PHE A 71 14.63 17.40 -0.57
CA PHE A 71 13.46 17.83 -1.35
C PHE A 71 13.90 18.71 -2.53
N PRO A 72 13.33 18.50 -3.73
CA PRO A 72 13.65 19.28 -4.92
C PRO A 72 13.14 20.71 -4.81
N ILE A 73 13.99 21.66 -5.18
CA ILE A 73 13.71 23.09 -5.25
C ILE A 73 13.69 23.52 -6.72
N LEU A 74 12.73 24.38 -7.06
CA LEU A 74 12.64 25.12 -8.31
C LEU A 74 12.65 26.62 -8.01
N GLY A 75 13.44 27.39 -8.76
CA GLY A 75 13.63 28.82 -8.56
C GLY A 75 14.86 29.17 -7.71
N ASN A 76 15.07 30.47 -7.52
CA ASN A 76 16.20 31.01 -6.76
C ASN A 76 16.09 30.62 -5.26
N PRO A 77 17.03 29.82 -4.70
CA PRO A 77 16.94 29.35 -3.31
C PRO A 77 17.07 30.48 -2.27
N SER A 78 17.49 31.68 -2.68
CA SER A 78 17.50 32.89 -1.84
C SER A 78 16.21 33.72 -1.92
N ALA A 79 15.18 33.25 -2.65
CA ALA A 79 13.90 33.95 -2.74
C ALA A 79 13.23 34.05 -1.37
N GLN A 80 12.66 35.22 -1.06
CA GLN A 80 12.11 35.56 0.26
C GLN A 80 10.96 34.63 0.70
N VAL A 81 10.17 34.14 -0.26
CA VAL A 81 9.04 33.24 -0.01
C VAL A 81 9.33 31.87 -0.60
N THR A 82 9.15 30.84 0.22
CA THR A 82 9.16 29.44 -0.20
C THR A 82 7.73 28.95 -0.30
N LEU A 83 7.30 28.53 -1.48
CA LEU A 83 6.06 27.80 -1.71
C LEU A 83 6.36 26.31 -1.55
N VAL A 84 5.49 25.57 -0.85
CA VAL A 84 5.67 24.13 -0.59
C VAL A 84 4.38 23.40 -0.94
N GLU A 85 4.42 22.55 -1.96
CA GLU A 85 3.31 21.67 -2.31
C GLU A 85 3.52 20.29 -1.68
N PHE A 86 2.57 19.89 -0.84
CA PHE A 86 2.37 18.50 -0.45
C PHE A 86 1.46 17.84 -1.47
N SER A 87 2.01 16.88 -2.23
CA SER A 87 1.34 16.32 -3.40
C SER A 87 1.54 14.82 -3.52
N ASN A 88 0.77 14.19 -4.40
CA ASN A 88 0.76 12.75 -4.59
C ASN A 88 0.47 12.45 -6.07
N PHE A 89 1.26 11.58 -6.69
CA PHE A 89 1.17 11.32 -8.14
C PHE A 89 -0.09 10.52 -8.51
N SER A 90 -0.66 9.74 -7.59
CA SER A 90 -1.94 9.02 -7.74
C SER A 90 -3.18 9.87 -7.43
N CYS A 91 -3.01 11.08 -6.91
CA CYS A 91 -4.11 11.92 -6.40
C CYS A 91 -4.78 12.73 -7.53
N PRO A 92 -6.10 12.55 -7.80
CA PRO A 92 -6.76 13.22 -8.92
C PRO A 92 -6.88 14.75 -8.75
N GLY A 93 -7.00 15.21 -7.50
CA GLY A 93 -6.95 16.64 -7.18
C GLY A 93 -5.59 17.26 -7.52
N CYS A 94 -4.50 16.52 -7.27
CA CYS A 94 -3.13 16.92 -7.54
C CYS A 94 -2.89 17.01 -9.05
N LEU A 95 -3.33 16.00 -9.79
CA LEU A 95 -3.35 16.03 -11.26
C LEU A 95 -4.15 17.23 -11.82
N SER A 96 -5.27 17.58 -11.19
CA SER A 96 -6.08 18.74 -11.60
C SER A 96 -5.41 20.07 -11.26
N TYR A 97 -4.57 20.10 -10.23
CA TYR A 97 -3.89 21.28 -9.72
C TYR A 97 -2.55 21.59 -10.41
N THR A 98 -2.00 20.67 -11.22
CA THR A 98 -0.72 20.88 -11.94
C THR A 98 -0.74 22.13 -12.82
N GLU A 99 -1.89 22.51 -13.36
CA GLU A 99 -2.04 23.71 -14.19
C GLU A 99 -1.92 25.00 -13.36
N ASN A 100 -2.51 25.04 -12.16
CA ASN A 100 -2.30 26.14 -11.20
C ASN A 100 -0.83 26.25 -10.80
N ILE A 101 -0.16 25.12 -10.54
CA ILE A 101 1.28 25.09 -10.22
C ILE A 101 2.11 25.67 -11.37
N LYS A 102 1.84 25.31 -12.64
CA LYS A 102 2.53 25.88 -13.80
C LYS A 102 2.36 27.39 -13.90
N GLN A 103 1.13 27.90 -13.71
CA GLN A 103 0.87 29.34 -13.70
C GLN A 103 1.59 30.07 -12.55
N ILE A 104 1.63 29.48 -11.35
CA ILE A 104 2.39 30.00 -10.20
C ILE A 104 3.89 30.02 -10.50
N VAL A 105 4.43 28.94 -11.09
CA VAL A 105 5.84 28.81 -11.43
C VAL A 105 6.27 29.86 -12.45
N ASP A 106 5.54 30.00 -13.57
CA ASP A 106 5.90 30.97 -14.61
C ASP A 106 5.70 32.42 -14.16
N ALA A 107 4.67 32.71 -13.35
CA ALA A 107 4.43 34.06 -12.85
C ALA A 107 5.43 34.48 -11.76
N HIS A 108 5.76 33.60 -10.81
CA HIS A 108 6.42 33.98 -9.55
C HIS A 108 7.75 33.26 -9.27
N VAL A 109 7.93 32.02 -9.71
CA VAL A 109 9.17 31.26 -9.46
C VAL A 109 10.24 31.58 -10.51
N ARG A 110 9.85 31.66 -11.78
CA ARG A 110 10.70 32.08 -12.90
C ARG A 110 11.17 33.54 -12.78
N THR A 111 10.48 34.36 -12.00
CA THR A 111 10.79 35.79 -11.80
C THR A 111 11.34 36.10 -10.39
N ASP A 112 11.90 35.10 -9.71
CA ASP A 112 12.59 35.18 -8.41
C ASP A 112 11.76 35.77 -7.25
N GLN A 113 10.42 35.81 -7.37
CA GLN A 113 9.53 36.29 -6.31
C GLN A 113 9.35 35.23 -5.22
N ALA A 114 9.41 33.97 -5.62
CA ALA A 114 9.34 32.81 -4.75
C ALA A 114 10.27 31.70 -5.27
N GLN A 115 10.57 30.75 -4.38
CA GLN A 115 11.04 29.41 -4.76
C GLN A 115 9.92 28.41 -4.48
N PHE A 116 9.96 27.25 -5.13
CA PHE A 116 8.96 26.20 -5.01
C PHE A 116 9.60 24.87 -4.61
N ILE A 117 9.00 24.17 -3.65
CA ILE A 117 9.44 22.87 -3.16
C ILE A 117 8.29 21.88 -3.33
N PHE A 118 8.59 20.72 -3.91
CA PHE A 118 7.66 19.60 -4.00
C PHE A 118 7.96 18.59 -2.89
N MET A 119 6.94 18.20 -2.11
CA MET A 119 7.02 17.23 -1.02
C MET A 119 6.02 16.08 -1.27
N PRO A 120 6.49 14.86 -1.61
CA PRO A 120 5.61 13.73 -1.90
C PRO A 120 4.96 13.17 -0.63
N MET A 121 3.63 13.07 -0.59
CA MET A 121 2.87 12.38 0.45
C MET A 121 2.32 11.06 -0.06
N ILE A 122 2.41 10.01 0.75
CA ILE A 122 1.93 8.65 0.45
C ILE A 122 0.96 8.22 1.55
N PHE A 123 -0.16 7.60 1.18
CA PHE A 123 -1.18 7.11 2.12
C PHE A 123 -1.35 5.60 1.98
N GLY A 124 -0.98 4.83 3.00
CA GLY A 124 -1.11 3.36 2.97
C GLY A 124 -0.26 2.71 1.87
N ASP A 125 -0.87 1.81 1.08
CA ASP A 125 -0.27 1.03 0.00
C ASP A 125 -0.33 1.72 -1.38
N ASP A 126 -0.34 3.05 -1.40
CA ASP A 126 -0.52 3.88 -2.60
C ASP A 126 0.63 3.69 -3.64
N PRO A 127 0.31 3.38 -4.93
CA PRO A 127 1.29 3.24 -6.01
C PRO A 127 2.11 4.51 -6.29
N SER A 128 1.69 5.68 -5.79
CA SER A 128 2.48 6.92 -5.82
C SER A 128 3.83 6.78 -5.12
N LEU A 129 4.06 5.76 -4.27
CA LEU A 129 5.35 5.54 -3.65
C LEU A 129 6.44 5.29 -4.70
N VAL A 130 6.16 4.42 -5.68
CA VAL A 130 7.11 4.11 -6.76
C VAL A 130 7.32 5.31 -7.70
N ALA A 131 6.26 6.09 -7.95
CA ALA A 131 6.35 7.35 -8.70
C ALA A 131 7.25 8.37 -7.98
N ALA A 132 7.01 8.61 -6.69
CA ALA A 132 7.79 9.55 -5.88
C ALA A 132 9.25 9.13 -5.73
N GLN A 133 9.52 7.84 -5.49
CA GLN A 133 10.87 7.30 -5.53
C GLN A 133 11.52 7.51 -6.91
N GLY A 134 10.77 7.30 -8.00
CA GLY A 134 11.22 7.51 -9.37
C GLY A 134 11.61 8.96 -9.68
N ALA A 135 10.77 9.92 -9.30
CA ALA A 135 11.05 11.34 -9.44
C ALA A 135 12.32 11.73 -8.67
N LEU A 136 12.46 11.30 -7.40
CA LEU A 136 13.64 11.55 -6.57
C LEU A 136 14.90 10.81 -7.07
N CYS A 137 14.76 9.71 -7.81
CA CYS A 137 15.89 9.06 -8.47
C CYS A 137 16.27 9.75 -9.79
N ALA A 138 15.32 10.31 -10.52
CA ALA A 138 15.58 11.16 -11.69
C ALA A 138 16.20 12.50 -11.28
N ASP A 139 15.86 13.03 -10.10
CA ASP A 139 16.49 14.20 -9.49
C ASP A 139 18.02 14.08 -9.47
N LYS A 140 18.57 12.93 -9.08
CA LYS A 140 20.02 12.65 -9.07
C LYS A 140 20.72 12.79 -10.43
N GLN A 141 19.95 12.93 -11.51
CA GLN A 141 20.40 13.11 -12.88
C GLN A 141 19.93 14.46 -13.45
N ASP A 142 19.57 15.40 -12.59
CA ASP A 142 19.02 16.73 -12.88
C ASP A 142 17.71 16.69 -13.69
N LYS A 143 16.88 15.67 -13.41
CA LYS A 143 15.65 15.34 -14.15
C LYS A 143 14.37 15.30 -13.30
N PHE A 144 14.39 15.82 -12.06
CA PHE A 144 13.22 15.78 -11.18
C PHE A 144 11.97 16.38 -11.83
N TRP A 145 12.06 17.61 -12.33
CA TRP A 145 10.88 18.37 -12.79
C TRP A 145 10.33 17.86 -14.14
N ASP A 146 11.20 17.39 -15.03
CA ASP A 146 10.81 16.66 -16.24
C ASP A 146 10.04 15.37 -15.87
N MET A 147 10.55 14.61 -14.89
CA MET A 147 9.97 13.35 -14.42
C MET A 147 8.66 13.57 -13.65
N HIS A 148 8.58 14.63 -12.84
CA HIS A 148 7.39 15.06 -12.12
C HIS A 148 6.21 15.27 -13.07
N ASP A 149 6.41 16.05 -14.13
CA ASP A 149 5.38 16.29 -15.13
C ASP A 149 5.00 15.00 -15.87
N ALA A 150 5.99 14.20 -16.29
CA ALA A 150 5.74 12.92 -16.96
C ALA A 150 4.97 11.91 -16.09
N LEU A 151 5.16 11.90 -14.77
CA LEU A 151 4.40 11.06 -13.83
C LEU A 151 2.94 11.52 -13.71
N PHE A 152 2.67 12.83 -13.75
CA PHE A 152 1.29 13.31 -13.85
C PHE A 152 0.67 13.06 -15.23
N GLU A 153 1.45 13.06 -16.33
CA GLU A 153 0.96 12.57 -17.63
C GLU A 153 0.64 11.06 -17.59
N ILE A 154 1.41 10.24 -16.88
CA ILE A 154 1.08 8.82 -16.66
C ILE A 154 -0.26 8.69 -15.93
N HIS A 155 -0.50 9.46 -14.87
CA HIS A 155 -1.81 9.48 -14.23
C HIS A 155 -2.89 9.90 -15.24
N ARG A 156 -2.71 11.00 -15.97
CA ARG A 156 -3.71 11.52 -16.91
C ARG A 156 -4.10 10.51 -17.99
N ASN A 157 -3.12 9.79 -18.53
CA ASN A 157 -3.29 8.93 -19.70
C ASN A 157 -3.55 7.45 -19.35
N LEU A 158 -2.99 6.96 -18.23
CA LEU A 158 -3.02 5.55 -17.83
C LEU A 158 -3.72 5.31 -16.47
N GLY A 159 -4.01 6.38 -15.72
CA GLY A 159 -4.76 6.36 -14.46
C GLY A 159 -3.88 6.33 -13.19
N ALA A 160 -4.48 6.70 -12.06
CA ALA A 160 -3.85 6.81 -10.75
C ALA A 160 -3.07 5.56 -10.27
N LYS A 161 -3.38 4.37 -10.80
CA LYS A 161 -2.75 3.10 -10.39
C LYS A 161 -1.75 2.54 -11.41
N ALA A 162 -1.34 3.33 -12.41
CA ALA A 162 -0.46 2.87 -13.49
C ALA A 162 1.02 2.71 -13.10
N PHE A 163 1.44 3.26 -11.95
CA PHE A 163 2.85 3.33 -11.56
C PHE A 163 3.44 1.96 -11.18
N THR A 164 4.23 1.37 -12.08
CA THR A 164 5.12 0.22 -11.78
C THR A 164 6.59 0.66 -11.88
N PRO A 165 7.54 -0.06 -11.25
CA PRO A 165 8.97 0.22 -11.39
C PRO A 165 9.43 0.28 -12.85
N GLU A 166 8.93 -0.62 -13.69
CA GLU A 166 9.31 -0.74 -15.10
C GLU A 166 8.82 0.46 -15.91
N LEU A 167 7.57 0.89 -15.69
CA LEU A 167 7.02 2.08 -16.36
C LEU A 167 7.77 3.34 -15.92
N VAL A 168 8.07 3.47 -14.63
CA VAL A 168 8.84 4.59 -14.07
C VAL A 168 10.27 4.63 -14.64
N VAL A 169 10.93 3.48 -14.77
CA VAL A 169 12.28 3.39 -15.38
C VAL A 169 12.26 3.74 -16.87
N GLU A 170 11.32 3.19 -17.64
CA GLU A 170 11.23 3.49 -19.08
C GLU A 170 10.86 4.97 -19.31
N THR A 171 10.00 5.54 -18.48
CA THR A 171 9.65 6.97 -18.55
C THR A 171 10.87 7.86 -18.31
N ALA A 172 11.65 7.62 -17.24
CA ALA A 172 12.87 8.37 -16.99
C ALA A 172 13.88 8.23 -18.16
N LYS A 173 13.97 7.05 -18.77
CA LYS A 173 14.77 6.79 -19.97
C LYS A 173 14.30 7.59 -21.19
N THR A 174 12.99 7.76 -21.41
CA THR A 174 12.48 8.66 -22.48
C THR A 174 12.85 10.13 -22.25
N LEU A 175 13.03 10.55 -20.98
CA LEU A 175 13.49 11.88 -20.60
C LEU A 175 15.02 12.05 -20.67
N GLY A 176 15.75 10.99 -21.06
CA GLY A 176 17.20 10.98 -21.21
C GLY A 176 17.99 10.60 -19.95
N ALA A 177 17.33 10.07 -18.91
CA ALA A 177 18.01 9.55 -17.73
C ALA A 177 18.60 8.14 -17.97
N ASP A 178 19.69 7.82 -17.29
CA ASP A 178 20.27 6.48 -17.20
C ASP A 178 19.31 5.56 -16.41
N SER A 179 18.78 4.55 -17.12
CA SER A 179 17.84 3.56 -16.57
C SER A 179 18.47 2.58 -15.59
N GLU A 180 19.76 2.27 -15.71
CA GLU A 180 20.46 1.37 -14.78
C GLU A 180 20.70 2.09 -13.46
N ALA A 181 21.19 3.34 -13.51
CA ALA A 181 21.36 4.20 -12.34
C ALA A 181 20.01 4.49 -11.63
N LEU A 182 18.93 4.72 -12.39
CA LEU A 182 17.60 4.90 -11.81
C LEU A 182 17.10 3.62 -11.13
N SER A 183 17.25 2.46 -11.79
CA SER A 183 16.87 1.16 -11.22
C SER A 183 17.66 0.83 -9.95
N ALA A 184 18.96 1.12 -9.93
CA ALA A 184 19.80 0.96 -8.74
C ALA A 184 19.34 1.88 -7.59
N CYS A 185 18.95 3.12 -7.89
CA CYS A 185 18.42 4.07 -6.92
C CYS A 185 17.04 3.66 -6.35
N LEU A 186 16.13 3.14 -7.19
CA LEU A 186 14.84 2.60 -6.73
C LEU A 186 15.03 1.44 -5.74
N ASN A 187 16.03 0.59 -6.02
CA ASN A 187 16.36 -0.59 -5.21
C ASN A 187 17.20 -0.29 -3.96
N SER A 188 17.91 0.85 -3.88
CA SER A 188 18.68 1.22 -2.68
C SER A 188 17.81 1.70 -1.52
N GLY A 189 16.56 2.10 -1.82
CA GLY A 189 15.57 2.59 -0.86
C GLY A 189 15.90 3.91 -0.16
N GLU A 190 17.02 4.54 -0.49
CA GLU A 190 17.45 5.87 0.00
C GLU A 190 16.36 6.94 -0.19
N THR A 191 15.65 6.90 -1.33
CA THR A 191 14.56 7.84 -1.63
C THR A 191 13.33 7.65 -0.74
N ARG A 192 13.13 6.48 -0.11
CA ARG A 192 12.03 6.29 0.87
C ARG A 192 12.23 7.13 2.12
N THR A 193 13.47 7.34 2.56
CA THR A 193 13.77 8.23 3.71
C THR A 193 13.44 9.69 3.42
N ILE A 194 13.53 10.14 2.16
CA ILE A 194 13.09 11.48 1.74
C ILE A 194 11.56 11.56 1.77
N VAL A 195 10.87 10.57 1.19
CA VAL A 195 9.40 10.48 1.21
C VAL A 195 8.86 10.46 2.64
N GLN A 196 9.46 9.67 3.54
CA GLN A 196 9.03 9.59 4.94
C GLN A 196 9.23 10.93 5.68
N ARG A 197 10.33 11.65 5.43
CA ARG A 197 10.53 13.00 5.98
C ARG A 197 9.48 14.00 5.49
N SER A 198 9.03 13.88 4.24
CA SER A 198 7.92 14.68 3.71
C SER A 198 6.62 14.41 4.48
N ILE A 199 6.26 13.14 4.67
CA ILE A 199 5.07 12.73 5.45
C ILE A 199 5.14 13.25 6.90
N THR A 200 6.31 13.15 7.56
CA THR A 200 6.53 13.72 8.89
C THR A 200 6.36 15.25 8.89
N ARG A 201 6.91 15.97 7.89
CA ARG A 201 6.74 17.44 7.74
C ARG A 201 5.26 17.81 7.55
N ALA A 202 4.53 17.07 6.72
CA ALA A 202 3.10 17.24 6.47
C ALA A 202 2.29 17.11 7.76
N ASN A 203 2.51 16.04 8.52
CA ASN A 203 1.82 15.78 9.79
C ASN A 203 2.13 16.87 10.83
N MET A 204 3.38 17.30 10.98
CA MET A 204 3.76 18.38 11.89
C MET A 204 3.16 19.74 11.50
N ALA A 205 2.97 19.98 10.20
CA ALA A 205 2.33 21.19 9.67
C ALA A 205 0.78 21.12 9.71
N GLY A 206 0.19 20.00 10.13
CA GLY A 206 -1.26 19.80 10.19
C GLY A 206 -1.91 19.51 8.83
N VAL A 207 -1.14 19.13 7.81
CA VAL A 207 -1.65 18.75 6.48
C VAL A 207 -2.39 17.41 6.59
N GLN A 208 -3.59 17.33 6.02
CA GLN A 208 -4.43 16.12 6.06
C GLN A 208 -4.76 15.56 4.67
N TYR A 209 -4.63 16.39 3.63
CA TYR A 209 -5.09 16.08 2.26
C TYR A 209 -4.06 16.52 1.22
N THR A 210 -4.16 15.96 0.01
CA THR A 210 -3.39 16.41 -1.15
C THR A 210 -4.33 16.83 -2.29
N PRO A 211 -3.95 17.81 -3.12
CA PRO A 211 -2.76 18.66 -2.98
C PRO A 211 -2.98 19.68 -1.87
N THR A 212 -1.94 20.02 -1.11
CA THR A 212 -1.96 21.15 -0.17
C THR A 212 -0.79 22.07 -0.48
N LEU A 213 -1.07 23.34 -0.79
CA LEU A 213 -0.04 24.37 -0.97
C LEU A 213 0.11 25.22 0.29
N MET A 214 1.33 25.31 0.81
CA MET A 214 1.72 26.14 1.95
C MET A 214 2.79 27.16 1.54
N TYR A 215 3.02 28.17 2.38
CA TYR A 215 4.15 29.09 2.21
C TYR A 215 5.04 29.14 3.46
N SER A 216 6.27 29.61 3.29
CA SER A 216 7.26 29.85 4.34
C SER A 216 8.02 31.15 4.05
N MET A 217 8.55 31.77 5.10
CA MET A 217 9.42 32.96 5.03
C MET A 217 10.88 32.65 5.41
N ASP A 218 11.22 31.37 5.63
CA ASP A 218 12.48 30.91 6.25
C ASP A 218 13.06 29.67 5.56
N GLY A 219 12.86 29.54 4.24
CA GLY A 219 13.46 28.47 3.42
C GLY A 219 12.73 27.11 3.47
N GLY A 220 11.49 27.07 3.96
CA GLY A 220 10.68 25.86 4.09
C GLY A 220 10.73 25.24 5.49
N ASN A 221 11.16 25.99 6.50
CA ASN A 221 11.29 25.50 7.88
C ASN A 221 10.00 25.71 8.67
N THR A 222 9.40 26.91 8.63
CA THR A 222 8.12 27.24 9.27
C THR A 222 7.03 27.39 8.22
N LEU A 223 6.22 26.33 8.07
CA LEU A 223 5.14 26.27 7.07
C LEU A 223 3.86 26.94 7.57
N GLN A 224 3.18 27.67 6.68
CA GLN A 224 1.94 28.39 6.94
C GLN A 224 0.91 28.07 5.84
N PHE A 225 -0.34 27.83 6.24
CA PHE A 225 -1.45 27.77 5.29
C PHE A 225 -1.82 29.16 4.77
N PHE A 226 -2.29 29.24 3.53
CA PHE A 226 -2.86 30.48 2.99
C PHE A 226 -4.20 30.78 3.66
N ALA A 227 -4.46 32.05 4.00
CA ALA A 227 -5.73 32.48 4.56
C ALA A 227 -6.81 32.61 3.47
N ARG A 228 -8.05 32.22 3.78
CA ARG A 228 -9.21 32.45 2.91
C ARG A 228 -9.77 33.87 3.12
N PRO A 229 -10.23 34.58 2.08
CA PRO A 229 -10.87 35.91 2.21
C PRO A 229 -12.06 35.93 3.19
N GLU A 230 -12.85 34.87 3.20
CA GLU A 230 -14.01 34.66 4.07
C GLU A 230 -13.67 34.19 5.50
N GLY A 231 -12.38 33.99 5.80
CA GLY A 231 -11.88 33.45 7.07
C GLY A 231 -11.58 31.95 7.02
N GLY A 232 -10.71 31.49 7.92
CA GLY A 232 -10.12 30.16 7.86
C GLY A 232 -8.93 30.09 6.89
N VAL A 233 -8.54 28.87 6.51
CA VAL A 233 -7.34 28.61 5.71
C VAL A 233 -7.62 27.67 4.55
N TYR A 234 -6.80 27.74 3.50
CA TYR A 234 -6.75 26.74 2.44
C TYR A 234 -6.00 25.51 2.95
N ASP A 235 -6.75 24.44 3.18
CA ASP A 235 -6.37 23.10 3.61
C ASP A 235 -6.17 22.13 2.42
N SER A 236 -6.02 22.70 1.21
CA SER A 236 -5.81 21.97 -0.03
C SER A 236 -5.15 22.90 -1.09
N GLY A 237 -5.50 22.76 -2.38
CA GLY A 237 -5.00 23.62 -3.45
C GLY A 237 -5.44 25.08 -3.28
N VAL A 238 -4.56 26.01 -3.64
CA VAL A 238 -4.73 27.46 -3.45
C VAL A 238 -4.91 28.14 -4.82
N PRO A 239 -5.91 29.04 -5.01
CA PRO A 239 -6.06 29.82 -6.23
C PRO A 239 -4.85 30.71 -6.53
N VAL A 240 -4.51 30.88 -7.81
CA VAL A 240 -3.28 31.59 -8.25
C VAL A 240 -3.27 33.04 -7.76
N GLU A 241 -4.44 33.69 -7.76
CA GLU A 241 -4.67 35.04 -7.28
C GLU A 241 -4.41 35.20 -5.76
N VAL A 242 -4.66 34.15 -4.96
CA VAL A 242 -4.38 34.13 -3.51
C VAL A 242 -2.88 34.01 -3.26
N VAL A 243 -2.18 33.21 -4.07
CA VAL A 243 -0.71 33.13 -4.03
C VAL A 243 -0.11 34.48 -4.40
N ALA A 244 -0.53 35.08 -5.51
CA ALA A 244 -0.07 36.39 -5.95
C ALA A 244 -0.28 37.49 -4.89
N ALA A 245 -1.49 37.58 -4.31
CA ALA A 245 -1.78 38.53 -3.24
C ALA A 245 -0.93 38.31 -1.97
N THR A 246 -0.56 37.07 -1.68
CA THR A 246 0.29 36.72 -0.53
C THR A 246 1.75 37.13 -0.80
N LEU A 247 2.26 36.93 -2.02
CA LEU A 247 3.61 37.36 -2.40
C LEU A 247 3.75 38.89 -2.42
N GLU A 248 2.73 39.63 -2.87
CA GLU A 248 2.73 41.10 -2.78
C GLU A 248 2.72 41.59 -1.33
N ARG A 249 1.98 40.92 -0.43
CA ARG A 249 2.06 41.20 1.02
C ARG A 249 3.43 40.87 1.61
N ALA A 250 4.09 39.81 1.15
CA ALA A 250 5.45 39.45 1.58
C ALA A 250 6.45 40.56 1.21
N ARG A 251 6.42 40.99 -0.05
CA ARG A 251 7.23 42.10 -0.60
C ARG A 251 7.00 43.42 0.14
N ALA A 252 5.74 43.71 0.50
CA ALA A 252 5.37 44.89 1.26
C ALA A 252 5.75 44.82 2.75
N GLY A 253 6.34 43.72 3.24
CA GLY A 253 6.64 43.51 4.66
C GLY A 253 5.39 43.31 5.53
N GLN A 254 4.25 42.97 4.92
CA GLN A 254 2.93 42.82 5.56
C GLN A 254 2.58 41.37 5.91
N LEU A 255 3.48 40.42 5.60
CA LEU A 255 3.49 39.13 6.27
C LEU A 255 4.45 39.21 7.46
N THR A 256 3.91 39.17 8.66
CA THR A 256 4.69 38.67 9.80
C THR A 256 5.07 37.22 9.50
N PRO A 257 6.33 36.81 9.66
CA PRO A 257 6.63 35.39 9.82
C PRO A 257 5.67 34.84 10.89
N ALA A 258 5.15 33.62 10.70
CA ALA A 258 4.54 32.92 11.83
C ALA A 258 5.52 32.98 13.01
N PRO A 259 5.03 33.11 14.27
CA PRO A 259 5.90 32.97 15.41
C PRO A 259 6.69 31.69 15.19
N THR A 260 8.03 31.79 15.15
CA THR A 260 8.87 30.63 14.89
C THR A 260 8.44 29.59 15.91
N VAL A 261 7.74 28.56 15.44
CA VAL A 261 7.65 27.32 16.16
C VAL A 261 9.04 26.76 15.97
N THR A 262 9.99 27.30 16.76
CA THR A 262 11.15 26.56 17.19
C THR A 262 10.55 25.22 17.56
N PRO A 263 10.83 24.14 16.80
CA PRO A 263 10.23 22.86 17.11
C PRO A 263 10.56 22.67 18.57
N THR A 264 9.52 22.68 19.41
CA THR A 264 9.75 22.48 20.84
C THR A 264 10.50 21.16 20.87
N PRO A 265 11.66 21.07 21.55
CA PRO A 265 12.29 19.78 21.71
C PRO A 265 11.37 18.92 22.59
N ILE A 266 10.34 18.34 21.96
CA ILE A 266 10.04 16.93 22.09
C ILE A 266 11.43 16.30 22.03
N PRO A 267 11.91 15.73 23.13
CA PRO A 267 13.29 15.28 23.19
C PRO A 267 13.62 14.48 21.92
N VAL A 268 14.74 14.82 21.28
CA VAL A 268 15.23 14.17 20.05
C VAL A 268 15.53 12.67 20.27
N ASP A 269 15.37 12.24 21.52
CA ASP A 269 15.30 10.87 21.97
C ASP A 269 13.82 10.45 22.15
N PRO A 270 13.26 9.56 21.29
CA PRO A 270 11.86 9.09 21.40
C PRO A 270 11.58 8.27 22.67
N TYR A 271 12.61 8.00 23.48
CA TYR A 271 12.53 7.34 24.78
C TYR A 271 12.61 8.33 25.96
N ALA A 272 12.76 9.64 25.73
CA ALA A 272 12.82 10.64 26.81
C ALA A 272 11.42 11.19 27.16
N TYR A 273 10.60 10.30 27.72
CA TYR A 273 9.25 10.60 28.21
C TYR A 273 9.26 11.36 29.55
N LYS A 274 8.19 12.11 29.82
CA LYS A 274 8.01 12.85 31.09
C LYS A 274 6.90 12.28 31.97
N SER A 275 5.89 11.63 31.38
CA SER A 275 4.83 10.95 32.12
C SER A 275 4.40 9.66 31.42
N PHE A 276 3.58 8.88 32.12
CA PHE A 276 2.95 7.68 31.59
C PHE A 276 1.43 7.86 31.65
N VAL A 277 0.74 7.29 30.67
CA VAL A 277 -0.72 7.26 30.58
C VAL A 277 -1.20 5.81 30.58
N ALA A 278 -2.35 5.58 31.21
CA ALA A 278 -3.02 4.28 31.14
C ALA A 278 -3.70 4.13 29.77
N TRP A 279 -3.33 3.09 29.03
CA TRP A 279 -4.00 2.65 27.83
C TRP A 279 -4.90 1.45 28.15
N LYS A 280 -6.00 1.32 27.40
CA LYS A 280 -6.93 0.18 27.49
C LYS A 280 -7.40 -0.21 26.09
N SER A 281 -7.49 -1.51 25.84
CA SER A 281 -7.98 -2.07 24.59
C SER A 281 -9.48 -1.77 24.38
N VAL A 282 -9.92 -1.76 23.13
CA VAL A 282 -11.33 -1.46 22.77
C VAL A 282 -12.28 -2.53 23.31
N ASP A 283 -11.84 -3.78 23.28
CA ASP A 283 -12.51 -4.94 23.90
C ASP A 283 -12.45 -4.95 25.46
N GLY A 284 -11.60 -4.09 26.04
CA GLY A 284 -11.37 -3.99 27.48
C GLY A 284 -10.63 -5.16 28.13
N LEU A 285 -10.10 -6.11 27.34
CA LEU A 285 -9.37 -7.30 27.78
C LEU A 285 -7.94 -7.02 28.28
N LEU A 286 -7.36 -5.89 27.89
CA LEU A 286 -6.00 -5.48 28.26
C LEU A 286 -5.98 -4.01 28.69
N SER A 287 -5.30 -3.72 29.79
CA SER A 287 -4.86 -2.35 30.12
C SER A 287 -3.45 -2.34 30.69
N TYR A 288 -2.69 -1.29 30.42
CA TYR A 288 -1.29 -1.12 30.82
C TYR A 288 -0.87 0.36 30.70
N GLU A 289 0.22 0.76 31.34
CA GLU A 289 0.77 2.10 31.19
C GLU A 289 1.87 2.17 30.11
N ILE A 290 1.83 3.22 29.30
CA ILE A 290 2.83 3.55 28.27
C ILE A 290 3.24 5.03 28.38
N PRO A 291 4.38 5.44 27.81
CA PRO A 291 4.74 6.85 27.73
C PRO A 291 3.62 7.69 27.11
N ASP A 292 3.41 8.90 27.62
CA ASP A 292 2.43 9.88 27.12
C ASP A 292 2.57 10.25 25.63
N THR A 293 3.77 10.07 25.08
CA THR A 293 4.10 10.31 23.68
C THR A 293 4.00 9.07 22.79
N TRP A 294 3.75 7.87 23.35
CA TRP A 294 3.75 6.62 22.59
C TRP A 294 2.35 6.21 22.13
N GLU A 295 2.29 5.55 20.98
CA GLU A 295 1.04 5.06 20.40
C GLU A 295 0.91 3.55 20.61
N SER A 296 -0.32 3.09 20.84
CA SER A 296 -0.69 1.67 20.82
C SER A 296 -1.79 1.45 19.79
N ARG A 297 -1.55 0.52 18.86
CA ARG A 297 -2.39 0.26 17.69
C ARG A 297 -2.68 -1.23 17.53
N LEU A 298 -3.86 -1.56 16.99
CA LEU A 298 -4.19 -2.93 16.57
C LEU A 298 -3.21 -3.41 15.49
N SER A 299 -2.90 -4.70 15.50
CA SER A 299 -1.89 -5.30 14.62
C SER A 299 -2.44 -6.54 13.88
N PRO A 300 -3.56 -6.43 13.14
CA PRO A 300 -4.33 -7.57 12.62
C PRO A 300 -3.51 -8.62 11.85
N GLN A 301 -2.40 -8.23 11.21
CA GLN A 301 -1.44 -9.12 10.55
C GLN A 301 -0.75 -10.15 11.47
N ASN A 302 -0.73 -9.91 12.79
CA ASN A 302 -0.13 -10.80 13.79
C ASN A 302 -1.18 -11.67 14.53
N GLY A 303 -2.47 -11.41 14.33
CA GLY A 303 -3.57 -12.14 14.97
C GLY A 303 -4.71 -11.23 15.46
N PRO A 304 -5.90 -11.78 15.74
CA PRO A 304 -7.10 -11.03 16.08
C PRO A 304 -7.03 -10.33 17.45
N ILE A 305 -6.24 -10.84 18.40
CA ILE A 305 -5.96 -10.18 19.69
C ILE A 305 -4.48 -9.79 19.71
N SER A 306 -4.15 -8.69 19.03
CA SER A 306 -2.77 -8.21 18.92
C SER A 306 -2.66 -6.69 18.85
N TYR A 307 -1.68 -6.16 19.58
CA TYR A 307 -1.43 -4.73 19.73
C TYR A 307 0.08 -4.46 19.63
N VAL A 308 0.44 -3.40 18.90
CA VAL A 308 1.82 -2.90 18.84
C VAL A 308 1.87 -1.54 19.54
N VAL A 309 2.72 -1.44 20.56
CA VAL A 309 3.08 -0.19 21.21
C VAL A 309 4.41 0.29 20.66
N SER A 310 4.50 1.53 20.17
CA SER A 310 5.72 2.07 19.58
C SER A 310 5.89 3.56 19.88
N PRO A 311 7.15 4.06 19.93
CA PRO A 311 7.39 5.49 19.85
C PRO A 311 6.85 6.06 18.53
N PRO A 312 6.53 7.37 18.47
CA PRO A 312 6.15 8.03 17.24
C PRO A 312 7.17 7.78 16.12
N GLN A 313 6.67 7.45 14.93
CA GLN A 313 7.48 7.31 13.71
C GLN A 313 8.56 6.20 13.76
N SER A 314 8.47 5.27 14.73
CA SER A 314 9.40 4.13 14.86
C SER A 314 8.89 2.90 14.10
N GLU A 315 9.67 2.43 13.13
CA GLU A 315 9.45 1.15 12.43
C GLU A 315 10.28 -0.02 12.97
N THR A 316 11.38 0.27 13.69
CA THR A 316 12.38 -0.72 14.11
C THR A 316 12.40 -1.02 15.61
N SER A 317 11.73 -0.19 16.42
CA SER A 317 11.65 -0.35 17.88
C SER A 317 10.20 -0.29 18.37
N GLY A 318 9.77 -1.28 19.15
CA GLY A 318 8.42 -1.37 19.70
C GLY A 318 8.17 -2.64 20.52
N ILE A 319 6.98 -2.72 21.12
CA ILE A 319 6.51 -3.84 21.93
C ILE A 319 5.26 -4.42 21.29
N LEU A 320 5.34 -5.67 20.82
CA LEU A 320 4.20 -6.47 20.40
C LEU A 320 3.60 -7.18 21.61
N ILE A 321 2.29 -7.06 21.78
CA ILE A 321 1.48 -7.83 22.72
C ILE A 321 0.52 -8.67 21.88
N LEU A 322 0.57 -9.99 22.02
CA LEU A 322 -0.18 -10.93 21.19
C LEU A 322 -0.73 -12.06 22.05
N ALA A 323 -2.03 -12.33 21.98
CA ALA A 323 -2.66 -13.46 22.66
C ALA A 323 -3.17 -14.48 21.64
N LEU A 324 -2.83 -15.76 21.83
CA LEU A 324 -3.12 -16.83 20.88
C LEU A 324 -3.23 -18.22 21.57
N PRO A 325 -3.90 -19.19 20.93
CA PRO A 325 -3.81 -20.59 21.33
C PRO A 325 -2.40 -21.14 21.17
N ILE A 326 -1.98 -22.04 22.06
CA ILE A 326 -0.70 -22.76 22.02
C ILE A 326 -0.54 -23.57 20.71
N ALA A 327 -1.64 -24.02 20.12
CA ALA A 327 -1.66 -24.73 18.84
C ALA A 327 -1.11 -23.87 17.67
N GLU A 328 -1.30 -22.55 17.72
CA GLU A 328 -0.85 -21.61 16.68
C GLU A 328 0.65 -21.25 16.81
N LEU A 329 1.35 -21.77 17.83
CA LEU A 329 2.80 -21.57 18.01
C LEU A 329 3.67 -22.39 17.04
N GLY A 330 3.07 -23.25 16.20
CA GLY A 330 3.80 -24.07 15.23
C GLY A 330 4.69 -25.16 15.85
N LEU A 331 4.42 -25.55 17.10
CA LEU A 331 5.20 -26.54 17.84
C LEU A 331 5.00 -27.95 17.27
N ALA A 332 6.11 -28.69 17.08
CA ALA A 332 6.05 -30.10 16.67
C ALA A 332 5.42 -31.01 17.74
N ALA A 333 5.56 -30.64 19.01
CA ALA A 333 4.86 -31.23 20.15
C ALA A 333 4.73 -30.17 21.26
N VAL A 334 3.59 -30.16 21.95
CA VAL A 334 3.40 -29.36 23.17
C VAL A 334 4.06 -30.09 24.35
N PRO A 335 4.83 -29.42 25.23
CA PRO A 335 5.39 -30.03 26.43
C PRO A 335 4.32 -30.64 27.36
N GLU A 336 4.65 -31.75 28.03
CA GLU A 336 3.77 -32.39 29.01
C GLU A 336 3.45 -31.46 30.19
N GLU A 337 4.46 -30.73 30.68
CA GLU A 337 4.26 -29.63 31.64
C GLU A 337 4.24 -28.29 30.89
N VAL A 338 3.06 -27.67 30.79
CA VAL A 338 2.87 -26.38 30.11
C VAL A 338 3.26 -25.22 31.05
N THR A 339 4.49 -24.74 30.93
CA THR A 339 5.00 -23.52 31.58
C THR A 339 5.57 -22.59 30.51
N GLY A 340 5.69 -21.30 30.80
CA GLY A 340 6.29 -20.36 29.83
C GLY A 340 7.76 -20.70 29.52
N GLN A 341 8.48 -21.33 30.45
CA GLN A 341 9.85 -21.80 30.26
C GLN A 341 9.91 -23.01 29.33
N THR A 342 9.09 -24.04 29.58
CA THR A 342 9.05 -25.24 28.72
C THR A 342 8.53 -24.92 27.32
N LEU A 343 7.56 -24.00 27.20
CA LEU A 343 7.09 -23.49 25.91
C LEU A 343 8.20 -22.71 25.17
N LEU A 344 8.93 -21.79 25.83
CA LEU A 344 10.05 -21.10 25.18
C LEU A 344 11.16 -22.06 24.73
N GLN A 345 11.46 -23.08 25.54
CA GLN A 345 12.42 -24.12 25.16
C GLN A 345 11.92 -24.91 23.93
N ALA A 346 10.62 -25.23 23.85
CA ALA A 346 10.04 -25.88 22.69
C ALA A 346 10.02 -24.99 21.43
N ILE A 347 9.78 -23.68 21.57
CA ILE A 347 9.78 -22.70 20.46
C ILE A 347 11.19 -22.49 19.90
N LEU A 348 12.22 -22.45 20.76
CA LEU A 348 13.56 -21.98 20.39
C LEU A 348 14.64 -23.07 20.35
N GLY A 349 14.36 -24.25 20.93
CA GLY A 349 15.26 -25.39 21.04
C GLY A 349 16.16 -25.37 22.29
N ASP A 350 16.62 -26.56 22.68
CA ASP A 350 17.37 -26.81 23.93
C ASP A 350 18.64 -25.95 24.11
N GLN A 351 19.24 -25.51 23.01
CA GLN A 351 20.40 -24.60 22.97
C GLN A 351 20.20 -23.29 23.75
N PHE A 352 18.95 -22.85 23.97
CA PHE A 352 18.62 -21.65 24.76
C PHE A 352 18.15 -21.97 26.18
N ALA A 353 17.99 -23.24 26.58
CA ALA A 353 17.36 -23.63 27.85
C ALA A 353 18.02 -22.99 29.09
N SER A 354 19.35 -22.89 29.11
CA SER A 354 20.11 -22.26 30.21
C SER A 354 20.00 -20.73 30.28
N GLN A 355 19.43 -20.09 29.26
CA GLN A 355 19.27 -18.64 29.14
C GLN A 355 17.82 -18.19 29.42
N ILE A 356 16.87 -19.14 29.49
CA ILE A 356 15.47 -18.85 29.80
C ILE A 356 15.34 -18.54 31.30
N ARG A 357 14.76 -17.39 31.63
CA ARG A 357 14.49 -16.94 33.00
C ARG A 357 12.99 -16.97 33.30
N ALA A 358 12.61 -17.22 34.55
CA ALA A 358 11.22 -17.06 34.98
C ALA A 358 10.83 -15.57 35.00
N VAL A 359 9.59 -15.26 34.62
CA VAL A 359 8.99 -13.91 34.66
C VAL A 359 7.53 -13.97 35.10
N GLU A 360 7.00 -12.82 35.53
CA GLU A 360 5.58 -12.64 35.84
C GLU A 360 5.14 -11.26 35.33
N ALA A 361 3.94 -11.17 34.74
CA ALA A 361 3.33 -9.92 34.29
C ALA A 361 1.80 -10.07 34.28
N GLY A 362 1.06 -9.06 34.75
CA GLY A 362 -0.41 -9.12 34.83
C GLY A 362 -0.98 -10.31 35.61
N GLY A 363 -0.23 -10.84 36.59
CA GLY A 363 -0.59 -12.04 37.36
C GLY A 363 -0.38 -13.36 36.61
N LEU A 364 0.09 -13.33 35.36
CA LEU A 364 0.46 -14.50 34.59
C LEU A 364 1.93 -14.85 34.80
N LYS A 365 2.24 -16.13 34.97
CA LYS A 365 3.61 -16.64 35.09
C LYS A 365 4.12 -17.12 33.74
N GLY A 366 5.42 -16.96 33.51
CA GLY A 366 6.02 -17.32 32.23
C GLY A 366 7.53 -17.49 32.26
N GLY A 367 8.06 -17.68 31.05
CA GLY A 367 9.48 -17.63 30.77
C GLY A 367 9.80 -16.40 29.92
N ALA A 368 11.05 -15.96 29.96
CA ALA A 368 11.58 -14.96 29.03
C ALA A 368 12.98 -15.33 28.53
N LEU A 369 13.27 -14.97 27.29
CA LEU A 369 14.60 -15.03 26.70
C LEU A 369 14.93 -13.71 26.01
N ARG A 370 16.18 -13.26 26.14
CA ARG A 370 16.74 -12.16 25.37
C ARG A 370 17.70 -12.73 24.32
N GLN A 371 17.57 -12.28 23.08
CA GLN A 371 18.40 -12.70 21.95
C GLN A 371 18.87 -11.48 21.18
N THR A 372 20.09 -11.58 20.65
CA THR A 372 20.67 -10.59 19.74
C THR A 372 20.84 -11.26 18.38
N PHE A 373 20.46 -10.56 17.31
CA PHE A 373 20.70 -11.03 15.94
C PHE A 373 21.02 -9.87 15.01
N ASP A 374 21.96 -10.10 14.10
CA ASP A 374 22.22 -9.16 13.03
C ASP A 374 21.14 -9.27 11.96
N SER A 375 20.71 -8.12 11.47
CA SER A 375 19.70 -7.96 10.45
C SER A 375 20.12 -6.86 9.47
N THR A 376 19.35 -6.69 8.42
CA THR A 376 19.50 -5.56 7.50
C THR A 376 18.19 -4.81 7.42
N VAL A 377 18.25 -3.48 7.57
CA VAL A 377 17.07 -2.62 7.40
C VAL A 377 16.56 -2.82 5.97
N ARG A 378 15.36 -3.36 5.80
CA ARG A 378 14.76 -3.66 4.47
C ARG A 378 14.66 -2.45 3.53
N VAL A 379 14.76 -1.24 4.08
CA VAL A 379 14.70 0.03 3.36
C VAL A 379 16.08 0.59 3.01
N THR A 380 17.07 0.54 3.89
CA THR A 380 18.39 1.18 3.66
C THR A 380 19.53 0.19 3.38
N CYS A 381 19.23 -1.12 3.45
CA CYS A 381 20.21 -2.21 3.42
C CYS A 381 21.33 -2.10 4.48
N ALA A 382 21.22 -1.19 5.44
CA ALA A 382 22.19 -1.02 6.52
C ALA A 382 22.16 -2.23 7.45
N ALA A 383 23.34 -2.76 7.75
CA ALA A 383 23.50 -3.77 8.79
C ALA A 383 23.15 -3.16 10.15
N ILE A 384 22.24 -3.81 10.87
CA ILE A 384 21.80 -3.42 12.21
C ILE A 384 21.80 -4.64 13.12
N THR A 385 22.24 -4.45 14.35
CA THR A 385 22.11 -5.48 15.39
C THR A 385 20.83 -5.20 16.16
N ILE A 386 19.88 -6.14 16.09
CA ILE A 386 18.59 -6.08 16.77
C ILE A 386 18.67 -6.89 18.06
N GLU A 387 18.08 -6.36 19.12
CA GLU A 387 17.76 -7.13 20.31
C GLU A 387 16.26 -7.49 20.31
N ARG A 388 15.97 -8.74 20.68
CA ARG A 388 14.62 -9.25 20.95
C ARG A 388 14.53 -9.75 22.38
N ASP A 389 13.60 -9.22 23.15
CA ASP A 389 13.23 -9.72 24.48
C ASP A 389 11.85 -10.36 24.38
N LEU A 390 11.78 -11.68 24.41
CA LEU A 390 10.57 -12.47 24.19
C LEU A 390 10.11 -13.09 25.50
N TRP A 391 8.90 -12.75 25.93
CA TRP A 391 8.23 -13.27 27.12
C TRP A 391 7.04 -14.11 26.68
N VAL A 392 6.91 -15.34 27.20
CA VAL A 392 5.76 -16.22 26.98
C VAL A 392 5.11 -16.48 28.33
N LEU A 393 3.93 -15.93 28.52
CA LEU A 393 3.14 -15.97 29.74
C LEU A 393 1.98 -16.96 29.54
N VAL A 394 1.79 -17.88 30.47
CA VAL A 394 0.74 -18.91 30.38
C VAL A 394 -0.55 -18.36 30.95
N ILE A 395 -1.62 -18.37 30.15
CA ILE A 395 -2.97 -17.98 30.60
C ILE A 395 -3.67 -19.21 31.18
N ASP A 396 -3.64 -20.31 30.44
CA ASP A 396 -4.12 -21.63 30.84
C ASP A 396 -3.37 -22.74 30.06
N SER A 397 -3.86 -23.99 30.11
CA SER A 397 -3.25 -25.13 29.40
C SER A 397 -3.39 -25.09 27.87
N GLN A 398 -4.09 -24.10 27.30
CA GLN A 398 -4.37 -23.98 25.86
C GLN A 398 -4.00 -22.62 25.27
N ASN A 399 -3.83 -21.57 26.09
CA ASN A 399 -3.70 -20.18 25.65
C ASN A 399 -2.48 -19.50 26.28
N VAL A 400 -1.81 -18.64 25.49
CA VAL A 400 -0.66 -17.85 25.92
C VAL A 400 -0.80 -16.38 25.58
N LEU A 401 -0.17 -15.54 26.39
CA LEU A 401 0.12 -14.15 26.09
C LEU A 401 1.62 -14.01 25.80
N ILE A 402 1.94 -13.55 24.60
CA ILE A 402 3.29 -13.19 24.19
C ILE A 402 3.47 -11.69 24.36
N LEU A 403 4.54 -11.30 25.05
CA LEU A 403 5.06 -9.93 25.03
C LEU A 403 6.45 -9.98 24.40
N GLN A 404 6.59 -9.34 23.24
CA GLN A 404 7.83 -9.33 22.47
C GLN A 404 8.28 -7.89 22.27
N VAL A 405 9.46 -7.56 22.81
CA VAL A 405 10.16 -6.32 22.47
C VAL A 405 11.08 -6.58 21.29
N ILE A 406 11.07 -5.68 20.31
CA ILE A 406 12.09 -5.57 19.26
C ILE A 406 12.66 -4.17 19.38
N ASN A 407 13.98 -4.03 19.36
CA ASN A 407 14.66 -2.74 19.29
C ASN A 407 16.05 -2.86 18.69
N LEU A 408 16.61 -1.76 18.21
CA LEU A 408 18.03 -1.68 17.89
C LEU A 408 18.84 -1.83 19.18
N ILE A 409 20.00 -2.48 19.13
CA ILE A 409 20.76 -2.82 20.35
C ILE A 409 21.17 -1.58 21.17
N GLN A 410 21.48 -0.46 20.50
CA GLN A 410 21.81 0.81 21.16
C GLN A 410 20.64 1.46 21.94
N ASP A 411 19.41 1.00 21.72
CA ASP A 411 18.22 1.49 22.42
C ASP A 411 17.81 0.60 23.60
N SER A 412 18.49 -0.53 23.86
CA SER A 412 18.07 -1.52 24.86
C SER A 412 17.91 -0.93 26.26
N ASP A 413 18.87 -0.13 26.72
CA ASP A 413 18.85 0.53 28.03
C ASP A 413 17.68 1.52 28.18
N LYS A 414 17.16 2.03 27.06
CA LYS A 414 16.03 2.98 27.00
C LYS A 414 14.68 2.27 26.92
N MET A 415 14.64 1.13 26.22
CA MET A 415 13.48 0.25 26.12
C MET A 415 13.18 -0.51 27.42
N LEU A 416 14.22 -0.85 28.19
CA LEU A 416 14.10 -1.69 29.37
C LEU A 416 13.12 -1.14 30.43
N PRO A 417 13.20 0.14 30.87
CA PRO A 417 12.27 0.70 31.84
C PRO A 417 10.82 0.78 31.33
N ILE A 418 10.64 1.01 30.03
CA ILE A 418 9.31 1.07 29.38
C ILE A 418 8.66 -0.31 29.42
N LYS A 419 9.40 -1.35 28.99
CA LYS A 419 8.96 -2.75 29.04
C LYS A 419 8.63 -3.18 30.46
N GLU A 420 9.49 -2.87 31.43
CA GLU A 420 9.28 -3.24 32.83
C GLU A 420 8.04 -2.56 33.43
N ARG A 421 7.81 -1.28 33.14
CA ARG A 421 6.60 -0.58 33.59
C ARG A 421 5.34 -1.13 32.92
N LEU A 422 5.38 -1.40 31.61
CA LEU A 422 4.26 -2.03 30.91
C LEU A 422 3.95 -3.39 31.54
N ALA A 423 4.95 -4.26 31.73
CA ALA A 423 4.76 -5.57 32.36
C ALA A 423 4.21 -5.49 33.80
N ALA A 424 4.64 -4.50 34.59
CA ALA A 424 4.19 -4.29 35.97
C ALA A 424 2.79 -3.65 36.07
N THR A 425 2.34 -2.94 35.04
CA THR A 425 1.02 -2.28 34.99
C THR A 425 0.00 -3.01 34.12
N LEU A 426 0.45 -4.06 33.41
CA LEU A 426 -0.40 -4.96 32.65
C LEU A 426 -1.49 -5.54 33.55
N THR A 427 -2.72 -5.43 33.09
CA THR A 427 -3.91 -5.92 33.77
C THR A 427 -4.79 -6.66 32.78
N ILE A 428 -5.19 -7.85 33.17
CA ILE A 428 -6.22 -8.67 32.52
C ILE A 428 -7.42 -8.76 33.47
N PRO A 429 -8.68 -8.55 33.02
CA PRO A 429 -9.83 -8.52 33.93
C PRO A 429 -10.00 -9.84 34.70
N ASP A 430 -9.95 -10.97 33.99
CA ASP A 430 -9.84 -12.30 34.53
C ASP A 430 -9.32 -13.27 33.45
N ALA A 431 -8.55 -14.28 33.84
CA ALA A 431 -7.88 -15.18 32.91
C ALA A 431 -8.84 -16.08 32.11
N GLN A 432 -10.03 -16.41 32.66
CA GLN A 432 -10.99 -17.31 32.01
C GLN A 432 -11.77 -16.61 30.89
N THR A 433 -12.24 -15.38 31.13
CA THR A 433 -12.84 -14.53 30.09
C THR A 433 -11.81 -14.19 29.02
N PHE A 434 -10.55 -13.93 29.40
CA PHE A 434 -9.49 -13.68 28.42
C PHE A 434 -9.18 -14.91 27.56
N ALA A 435 -9.06 -16.10 28.15
CA ALA A 435 -8.96 -17.36 27.42
C ALA A 435 -10.18 -17.65 26.53
N GLY A 436 -11.39 -17.34 27.01
CA GLY A 436 -12.63 -17.45 26.24
C GLY A 436 -12.67 -16.49 25.04
N ALA A 437 -12.14 -15.27 25.20
CA ALA A 437 -12.01 -14.29 24.12
C ALA A 437 -10.98 -14.74 23.07
N ILE A 438 -9.81 -15.25 23.49
CA ILE A 438 -8.80 -15.84 22.59
C ILE A 438 -9.41 -17.02 21.83
N THR A 439 -10.06 -17.95 22.54
CA THR A 439 -10.74 -19.09 21.94
C THR A 439 -11.75 -18.61 20.90
N THR A 440 -12.61 -17.63 21.23
CA THR A 440 -13.62 -17.09 20.32
C THR A 440 -13.01 -16.40 19.10
N ALA A 441 -11.93 -15.65 19.29
CA ALA A 441 -11.22 -14.93 18.23
C ALA A 441 -10.47 -15.86 17.26
N PHE A 442 -10.06 -17.04 17.74
CA PHE A 442 -9.39 -18.09 16.95
C PHE A 442 -10.30 -19.30 16.63
N LEU A 443 -11.59 -19.25 17.01
CA LEU A 443 -12.55 -20.23 16.51
C LEU A 443 -12.60 -20.06 14.98
N PRO A 444 -12.52 -21.14 14.19
CA PRO A 444 -13.03 -21.06 12.84
C PRO A 444 -14.49 -20.57 12.93
N PRO A 445 -14.94 -19.66 12.05
CA PRO A 445 -16.30 -19.15 12.10
C PRO A 445 -17.27 -20.34 12.19
N THR A 446 -18.22 -20.24 13.12
CA THR A 446 -19.08 -21.35 13.57
C THR A 446 -19.50 -22.18 12.35
N PRO A 447 -19.37 -23.52 12.35
CA PRO A 447 -19.61 -24.31 11.14
C PRO A 447 -21.07 -24.22 10.72
N ILE A 448 -21.35 -23.22 9.89
CA ILE A 448 -22.55 -23.09 9.07
C ILE A 448 -22.60 -24.37 8.25
N PRO A 449 -23.73 -25.10 8.23
CA PRO A 449 -23.79 -26.45 7.68
C PRO A 449 -23.22 -26.46 6.27
N SER A 450 -22.07 -27.11 6.10
CA SER A 450 -21.36 -27.11 4.82
C SER A 450 -22.29 -27.67 3.76
N PRO A 451 -22.56 -26.94 2.66
CA PRO A 451 -23.33 -27.51 1.56
C PRO A 451 -22.61 -28.77 1.10
N THR A 452 -23.35 -29.87 0.98
CA THR A 452 -22.78 -31.18 0.64
C THR A 452 -22.08 -31.06 -0.72
N PRO A 453 -20.79 -31.42 -0.84
CA PRO A 453 -20.07 -31.28 -2.11
C PRO A 453 -20.80 -31.98 -3.25
N VAL A 454 -21.10 -31.26 -4.33
CA VAL A 454 -21.67 -31.84 -5.55
C VAL A 454 -20.56 -32.61 -6.28
N THR A 455 -20.37 -33.85 -5.87
CA THR A 455 -19.38 -34.75 -6.48
C THR A 455 -19.66 -34.95 -7.97
N GLY A 456 -18.63 -34.72 -8.80
CA GLY A 456 -18.74 -34.81 -10.26
C GLY A 456 -19.21 -33.55 -10.98
N PHE A 457 -19.38 -32.41 -10.29
CA PHE A 457 -19.67 -31.15 -10.96
C PHE A 457 -18.54 -30.73 -11.90
N THR A 458 -18.88 -30.40 -13.15
CA THR A 458 -17.97 -29.86 -14.17
C THR A 458 -18.60 -28.59 -14.76
N PRO A 459 -17.93 -27.41 -14.68
CA PRO A 459 -18.42 -26.20 -15.34
C PRO A 459 -18.56 -26.38 -16.86
N VAL A 460 -19.63 -25.85 -17.46
CA VAL A 460 -19.75 -25.78 -18.93
C VAL A 460 -18.69 -24.83 -19.50
N LYS A 461 -18.17 -25.13 -20.69
CA LYS A 461 -17.20 -24.25 -21.35
C LYS A 461 -17.87 -23.04 -22.00
N THR A 462 -17.07 -22.02 -22.32
CA THR A 462 -17.52 -20.87 -23.11
C THR A 462 -18.16 -21.31 -24.42
N GLY A 463 -19.41 -20.90 -24.67
CA GLY A 463 -20.19 -21.30 -25.84
C GLY A 463 -21.01 -22.59 -25.66
N GLU A 464 -20.89 -23.27 -24.52
CA GLU A 464 -21.67 -24.44 -24.13
C GLU A 464 -22.65 -24.10 -22.99
N GLY A 465 -23.56 -25.04 -22.66
CA GLY A 465 -24.49 -24.92 -21.55
C GLY A 465 -25.91 -24.52 -21.93
N LYS A 466 -26.76 -24.35 -20.92
CA LYS A 466 -28.22 -24.15 -21.08
C LYS A 466 -28.63 -22.67 -21.20
N CYS A 467 -27.71 -21.75 -20.93
CA CYS A 467 -27.94 -20.31 -21.11
C CYS A 467 -27.53 -19.78 -22.51
N VAL A 468 -26.98 -20.62 -23.39
CA VAL A 468 -26.56 -20.22 -24.74
C VAL A 468 -27.77 -19.70 -25.53
N GLY A 469 -27.68 -18.47 -26.02
CA GLY A 469 -28.76 -17.82 -26.80
C GLY A 469 -29.90 -17.22 -25.96
N VAL A 470 -29.84 -17.27 -24.63
CA VAL A 470 -30.82 -16.59 -23.77
C VAL A 470 -30.69 -15.07 -23.93
N LYS A 471 -31.81 -14.40 -24.17
CA LYS A 471 -31.91 -12.94 -24.30
C LYS A 471 -32.49 -12.30 -23.05
N ALA A 472 -32.22 -11.02 -22.85
CA ALA A 472 -32.85 -10.25 -21.78
C ALA A 472 -34.37 -10.13 -22.03
N PRO A 473 -35.20 -10.22 -20.98
CA PRO A 473 -36.64 -10.01 -21.11
C PRO A 473 -36.93 -8.56 -21.50
N GLU A 474 -37.67 -8.37 -22.60
CA GLU A 474 -38.06 -7.05 -23.09
C GLU A 474 -39.04 -6.37 -22.11
N GLY A 475 -38.87 -5.06 -21.89
CA GLY A 475 -39.76 -4.25 -21.05
C GLY A 475 -39.59 -4.41 -19.54
N VAL A 476 -38.53 -5.06 -19.06
CA VAL A 476 -38.21 -5.11 -17.62
C VAL A 476 -37.35 -3.90 -17.23
N GLU A 477 -37.97 -2.95 -16.55
CA GLU A 477 -37.28 -1.84 -15.89
C GLU A 477 -36.77 -2.31 -14.51
N LEU A 478 -35.48 -2.11 -14.23
CA LEU A 478 -34.85 -2.45 -12.96
C LEU A 478 -34.71 -1.18 -12.10
N PRO A 479 -34.78 -1.28 -10.76
CA PRO A 479 -34.53 -0.14 -9.88
C PRO A 479 -33.10 0.40 -10.06
N ASP A 480 -32.88 1.67 -9.70
CA ASP A 480 -31.51 2.15 -9.48
C ASP A 480 -31.04 1.65 -8.10
N GLY A 481 -30.31 0.54 -8.12
CA GLY A 481 -29.73 -0.08 -6.93
C GLY A 481 -28.31 0.35 -6.65
N LYS A 482 -27.72 1.23 -7.47
CA LYS A 482 -26.31 1.59 -7.35
C LYS A 482 -26.07 2.25 -6.00
N SER A 483 -25.08 1.73 -5.26
CA SER A 483 -24.73 2.18 -3.90
C SER A 483 -25.77 1.92 -2.80
N LYS A 484 -26.82 1.12 -3.02
CA LYS A 484 -27.68 0.64 -1.93
C LYS A 484 -26.86 -0.15 -0.90
N GLN A 485 -27.23 -0.05 0.38
CA GLN A 485 -26.77 -0.92 1.45
C GLN A 485 -27.99 -1.64 2.05
N PHE A 486 -27.80 -2.89 2.48
CA PHE A 486 -28.84 -3.77 2.98
C PHE A 486 -28.42 -4.35 4.34
N ASP A 487 -29.28 -4.22 5.35
CA ASP A 487 -28.96 -4.59 6.74
C ASP A 487 -28.72 -6.10 6.95
N LYS A 488 -29.15 -6.95 6.01
CA LYS A 488 -28.95 -8.40 6.04
C LYS A 488 -29.03 -9.01 4.63
N ALA A 489 -28.48 -10.21 4.48
CA ALA A 489 -28.58 -11.01 3.28
C ALA A 489 -30.04 -11.39 2.94
N PRO A 490 -30.39 -11.52 1.64
CA PRO A 490 -31.73 -11.94 1.22
C PRO A 490 -32.02 -13.40 1.56
N GLU A 491 -33.27 -13.69 1.93
CA GLU A 491 -33.71 -15.06 2.20
C GLU A 491 -33.58 -15.97 0.97
N LEU A 492 -33.17 -17.22 1.18
CA LEU A 492 -32.92 -18.20 0.11
C LEU A 492 -34.22 -18.59 -0.60
N ASN A 493 -34.44 -18.04 -1.81
CA ASN A 493 -35.68 -18.18 -2.58
C ASN A 493 -35.43 -18.72 -4.00
N LEU A 494 -34.38 -19.53 -4.17
CA LEU A 494 -34.05 -20.17 -5.44
C LEU A 494 -34.84 -21.47 -5.65
N ASN A 495 -35.25 -21.70 -6.89
CA ASN A 495 -35.89 -22.94 -7.31
C ASN A 495 -34.84 -23.82 -8.01
N SER A 496 -34.40 -24.88 -7.34
CA SER A 496 -33.35 -25.79 -7.82
C SER A 496 -33.70 -26.55 -9.11
N ALA A 497 -34.96 -26.55 -9.55
CA ALA A 497 -35.36 -27.10 -10.85
C ALA A 497 -35.24 -26.09 -12.01
N LYS A 498 -34.90 -24.82 -11.74
CA LYS A 498 -34.74 -23.77 -12.74
C LYS A 498 -33.26 -23.51 -13.06
N ILE A 499 -33.03 -23.11 -14.30
CA ILE A 499 -31.73 -22.64 -14.79
C ILE A 499 -31.66 -21.13 -14.56
N TYR A 500 -30.56 -20.66 -13.99
CA TYR A 500 -30.33 -19.26 -13.73
C TYR A 500 -29.28 -18.71 -14.70
N CYS A 501 -29.67 -17.72 -15.49
CA CYS A 501 -28.81 -17.04 -16.45
C CYS A 501 -28.75 -15.55 -16.08
N ALA A 502 -27.55 -15.00 -16.00
CA ALA A 502 -27.31 -13.56 -15.87
C ALA A 502 -26.83 -13.01 -17.22
N ILE A 503 -27.24 -11.79 -17.55
CA ILE A 503 -26.87 -11.12 -18.81
C ILE A 503 -26.17 -9.83 -18.46
N LEU A 504 -24.85 -9.82 -18.66
CA LEU A 504 -24.03 -8.64 -18.49
C LEU A 504 -23.97 -7.91 -19.83
N SER A 505 -24.65 -6.77 -19.91
CA SER A 505 -24.63 -5.92 -21.12
C SER A 505 -23.46 -4.94 -21.05
N THR A 506 -22.63 -4.92 -22.08
CA THR A 506 -21.49 -4.00 -22.22
C THR A 506 -21.59 -3.24 -23.55
N LYS A 507 -20.78 -2.19 -23.71
CA LYS A 507 -20.66 -1.44 -24.98
C LYS A 507 -20.21 -2.32 -26.16
N ASP A 508 -19.48 -3.41 -25.88
CA ASP A 508 -18.86 -4.30 -26.86
C ASP A 508 -19.69 -5.57 -27.11
N GLY A 509 -20.84 -5.72 -26.43
CA GLY A 509 -21.77 -6.83 -26.57
C GLY A 509 -22.33 -7.37 -25.25
N GLN A 510 -23.16 -8.41 -25.34
CA GLN A 510 -23.72 -9.11 -24.18
C GLN A 510 -22.91 -10.37 -23.84
N ILE A 511 -22.61 -10.53 -22.56
CA ILE A 511 -22.02 -11.75 -21.99
C ILE A 511 -23.13 -12.46 -21.22
N VAL A 512 -23.39 -13.73 -21.54
CA VAL A 512 -24.38 -14.55 -20.83
C VAL A 512 -23.66 -15.52 -19.91
N ILE A 513 -23.99 -15.47 -18.62
CA ILE A 513 -23.35 -16.23 -17.55
C ILE A 513 -24.36 -17.24 -17.01
N GLN A 514 -24.01 -18.52 -17.00
CA GLN A 514 -24.81 -19.56 -16.32
C GLN A 514 -24.41 -19.63 -14.85
N LEU A 515 -25.40 -19.57 -13.95
CA LEU A 515 -25.23 -19.67 -12.51
C LEU A 515 -25.62 -21.07 -12.02
N TYR A 516 -24.95 -21.54 -10.96
CA TYR A 516 -25.08 -22.91 -10.42
C TYR A 516 -25.57 -22.89 -8.96
N PRO A 517 -26.88 -22.68 -8.72
CA PRO A 517 -27.44 -22.65 -7.37
C PRO A 517 -27.32 -23.99 -6.62
N GLU A 518 -27.04 -25.09 -7.32
CA GLU A 518 -26.73 -26.39 -6.74
C GLU A 518 -25.32 -26.46 -6.14
N VAL A 519 -24.40 -25.57 -6.55
CA VAL A 519 -23.01 -25.52 -6.06
C VAL A 519 -22.82 -24.40 -5.03
N ALA A 520 -23.38 -23.22 -5.29
CA ALA A 520 -23.25 -22.03 -4.43
C ALA A 520 -24.62 -21.34 -4.23
N PRO A 521 -25.57 -21.98 -3.51
CA PRO A 521 -26.93 -21.47 -3.36
C PRO A 521 -27.01 -20.07 -2.75
N LEU A 522 -26.20 -19.73 -1.76
CA LEU A 522 -26.24 -18.42 -1.10
C LEU A 522 -25.65 -17.32 -1.99
N HIS A 523 -24.53 -17.58 -2.68
CA HIS A 523 -23.94 -16.64 -3.64
C HIS A 523 -24.85 -16.40 -4.83
N VAL A 524 -25.44 -17.45 -5.41
CA VAL A 524 -26.39 -17.30 -6.52
C VAL A 524 -27.66 -16.56 -6.05
N ASN A 525 -28.13 -16.78 -4.82
CA ASN A 525 -29.29 -16.07 -4.29
C ASN A 525 -29.00 -14.57 -4.09
N SER A 526 -27.87 -14.27 -3.46
CA SER A 526 -27.37 -12.90 -3.26
C SER A 526 -27.17 -12.18 -4.61
N PHE A 527 -26.49 -12.81 -5.56
CA PHE A 527 -26.23 -12.25 -6.89
C PHE A 527 -27.52 -12.00 -7.68
N VAL A 528 -28.47 -12.96 -7.70
CA VAL A 528 -29.75 -12.80 -8.39
C VAL A 528 -30.62 -11.71 -7.75
N PHE A 529 -30.58 -11.56 -6.42
CA PHE A 529 -31.24 -10.48 -5.71
C PHE A 529 -30.64 -9.11 -6.08
N LEU A 530 -29.32 -8.94 -5.93
CA LEU A 530 -28.62 -7.69 -6.22
C LEU A 530 -28.74 -7.28 -7.69
N ALA A 531 -28.67 -8.24 -8.63
CA ALA A 531 -28.90 -7.97 -10.05
C ALA A 531 -30.33 -7.48 -10.34
N ARG A 532 -31.35 -7.99 -9.62
CA ARG A 532 -32.75 -7.54 -9.76
C ARG A 532 -33.03 -6.20 -9.09
N GLU A 533 -32.30 -5.86 -8.04
CA GLU A 533 -32.29 -4.52 -7.44
C GLU A 533 -31.56 -3.49 -8.31
N GLY A 534 -30.92 -3.91 -9.41
CA GLY A 534 -30.12 -3.05 -10.29
C GLY A 534 -28.78 -2.62 -9.68
N PHE A 535 -28.34 -3.27 -8.60
CA PHE A 535 -27.11 -2.96 -7.87
C PHE A 535 -25.87 -2.93 -8.77
N TYR A 536 -25.81 -3.82 -9.77
CA TYR A 536 -24.69 -3.94 -10.71
C TYR A 536 -24.76 -2.99 -11.93
N ASN A 537 -25.82 -2.19 -12.07
CA ASN A 537 -26.01 -1.33 -13.24
C ASN A 537 -25.06 -0.13 -13.23
N GLY A 538 -24.47 0.19 -14.39
CA GLY A 538 -23.57 1.34 -14.53
C GLY A 538 -22.29 1.24 -13.67
N ILE A 539 -21.88 0.03 -13.28
CA ILE A 539 -20.59 -0.24 -12.62
C ILE A 539 -19.49 -0.44 -13.67
N THR A 540 -18.29 0.05 -13.38
CA THR A 540 -17.09 -0.12 -14.21
C THR A 540 -16.36 -1.44 -13.91
N TRP A 541 -15.54 -1.90 -14.85
CA TRP A 541 -14.52 -2.90 -14.54
C TRP A 541 -13.40 -2.20 -13.78
N HIS A 542 -13.24 -2.51 -12.49
CA HIS A 542 -12.26 -1.84 -11.61
C HIS A 542 -10.86 -2.48 -11.68
N ARG A 543 -10.77 -3.72 -12.16
CA ARG A 543 -9.49 -4.42 -12.37
C ARG A 543 -9.62 -5.38 -13.54
N VAL A 544 -8.83 -5.16 -14.58
CA VAL A 544 -8.70 -6.06 -15.74
C VAL A 544 -7.23 -6.38 -15.91
N ILE A 545 -6.88 -7.65 -15.79
CA ILE A 545 -5.53 -8.18 -15.96
C ILE A 545 -5.59 -9.26 -17.04
N THR A 546 -4.88 -9.01 -18.14
CA THR A 546 -4.72 -9.94 -19.26
C THR A 546 -4.28 -11.32 -18.78
N ASP A 547 -4.85 -12.37 -19.38
CA ASP A 547 -4.59 -13.78 -19.06
C ASP A 547 -4.89 -14.22 -17.60
N PHE A 548 -5.54 -13.35 -16.80
CA PHE A 548 -5.90 -13.67 -15.41
C PHE A 548 -7.36 -13.37 -15.06
N VAL A 549 -7.80 -12.11 -15.06
CA VAL A 549 -9.13 -11.76 -14.50
C VAL A 549 -9.68 -10.43 -15.02
N ALA A 550 -11.01 -10.35 -15.17
CA ALA A 550 -11.75 -9.09 -15.24
C ALA A 550 -12.73 -9.02 -14.06
N GLN A 551 -12.62 -7.98 -13.23
CA GLN A 551 -13.36 -7.81 -11.99
C GLN A 551 -14.24 -6.55 -12.03
N THR A 552 -15.48 -6.71 -11.60
CA THR A 552 -16.53 -5.68 -11.53
C THR A 552 -17.54 -6.07 -10.43
N GLY A 553 -18.64 -5.34 -10.30
CA GLY A 553 -19.74 -5.65 -9.38
C GLY A 553 -19.69 -4.92 -8.03
N ASP A 554 -18.61 -4.19 -7.74
CA ASP A 554 -18.51 -3.27 -6.61
C ASP A 554 -18.99 -1.86 -7.02
N PRO A 555 -20.06 -1.29 -6.41
CA PRO A 555 -20.58 0.03 -6.77
C PRO A 555 -19.61 1.18 -6.57
N SER A 556 -18.62 1.04 -5.68
CA SER A 556 -17.57 2.03 -5.46
C SER A 556 -16.48 1.99 -6.55
N GLY A 557 -16.37 0.86 -7.26
CA GLY A 557 -15.29 0.63 -8.21
C GLY A 557 -13.91 0.46 -7.59
N THR A 558 -13.78 0.14 -6.28
CA THR A 558 -12.47 -0.08 -5.63
C THR A 558 -12.05 -1.54 -5.54
N GLY A 559 -13.01 -2.47 -5.57
CA GLY A 559 -12.82 -3.89 -5.27
C GLY A 559 -12.93 -4.23 -3.78
N SER A 560 -13.40 -3.29 -2.95
CA SER A 560 -13.51 -3.41 -1.49
C SER A 560 -14.87 -2.99 -0.92
N GLY A 561 -15.80 -2.52 -1.76
CA GLY A 561 -17.19 -2.30 -1.37
C GLY A 561 -18.03 -3.58 -1.38
N GLY A 562 -19.27 -3.46 -0.90
CA GLY A 562 -20.20 -4.58 -0.81
C GLY A 562 -21.65 -4.12 -0.56
N PRO A 563 -22.61 -5.06 -0.45
CA PRO A 563 -24.02 -4.75 -0.29
C PRO A 563 -24.43 -4.42 1.16
N GLY A 564 -23.50 -4.27 2.10
CA GLY A 564 -23.78 -4.02 3.52
C GLY A 564 -23.94 -5.27 4.38
N TYR A 565 -23.86 -6.46 3.78
CA TYR A 565 -23.87 -7.75 4.48
C TYR A 565 -22.81 -8.69 3.91
N GLU A 566 -22.44 -9.69 4.70
CA GLU A 566 -21.60 -10.82 4.29
C GLU A 566 -22.46 -12.09 4.11
N ILE A 567 -21.94 -13.04 3.33
CA ILE A 567 -22.50 -14.38 3.20
C ILE A 567 -21.40 -15.43 3.42
N PRO A 568 -21.74 -16.65 3.88
CA PRO A 568 -20.78 -17.72 4.09
C PRO A 568 -20.09 -18.11 2.79
N LEU A 569 -18.79 -18.41 2.84
CA LEU A 569 -18.02 -18.84 1.68
C LEU A 569 -18.55 -20.17 1.12
N GLU A 570 -18.85 -20.20 -0.18
CA GLU A 570 -19.27 -21.40 -0.91
C GLU A 570 -18.24 -21.70 -1.99
N VAL A 571 -17.28 -22.56 -1.67
CA VAL A 571 -16.24 -23.02 -2.60
C VAL A 571 -16.60 -24.39 -3.17
N ASN A 572 -16.45 -24.52 -4.49
CA ASN A 572 -16.44 -25.83 -5.13
C ASN A 572 -15.06 -26.48 -4.91
N PRO A 573 -14.94 -27.62 -4.19
CA PRO A 573 -13.65 -28.24 -3.87
C PRO A 573 -12.96 -28.92 -5.07
N VAL A 574 -13.44 -28.71 -6.30
CA VAL A 574 -12.93 -29.30 -7.55
C VAL A 574 -12.14 -28.28 -8.40
N VAL A 575 -12.10 -27.00 -7.99
CA VAL A 575 -11.40 -25.90 -8.70
C VAL A 575 -10.32 -25.29 -7.82
#